data_AF-A1TMW1-F1
#
_entry.id   AF-A1TMW1-F1
#
_cell.length_a   1.000
_cell.length_b   1.000
_cell.length_c   1.000
_cell.angle_alpha   90.00
_cell.angle_beta   90.00
_cell.angle_gamma   90.00
#
_symmetry.space_group_name_H-M   'P 1'
#
loop_
_entity.id
_entity.type
_entity.pdbx_description
1 polymer ?
#
loop_
_entity_poly.entity_id
_entity_poly.type
_entity_poly.pdbx_seq_one_letter_code
_entity_poly.pdbx_strand_id
1 'polypeptide(L)'
;MTIRLSSGLRRAIVTNYGLGSMLQYGHIRIYSGSQPRTADEAPPGVLLAIVSADGVTPVPGTPTGGLGVAGGDDPGALVKAGNWVIRGVANGIPGWWRFVGGAERDPDTFSDYFPRMDGAVGESLLLGMDSITTDTNRAVALFNLVLPAE
;
A
#
# COMPACT_ATOMS: atom_id res chain seq x y z
N MET A 1 -3.25 -30.73 5.17
CA MET A 1 -4.70 -30.46 5.00
C MET A 1 -4.81 -29.19 4.18
N THR A 2 -5.52 -29.22 3.05
CA THR A 2 -5.67 -28.03 2.20
C THR A 2 -7.07 -27.47 2.37
N ILE A 3 -7.17 -26.28 2.94
CA ILE A 3 -8.42 -25.51 3.03
C ILE A 3 -8.59 -24.80 1.68
N ARG A 4 -9.81 -24.85 1.10
CA ARG A 4 -10.15 -24.18 -0.17
C ARG A 4 -11.18 -23.10 0.09
N LEU A 5 -10.98 -21.91 -0.48
CA LEU A 5 -11.87 -20.77 -0.30
C LEU A 5 -12.78 -20.59 -1.52
N SER A 6 -14.06 -20.28 -1.29
CA SER A 6 -14.96 -19.88 -2.37
C SER A 6 -14.58 -18.50 -2.90
N SER A 7 -14.90 -18.21 -4.17
CA SER A 7 -14.68 -16.88 -4.77
C SER A 7 -15.37 -15.76 -3.98
N GLY A 8 -16.56 -16.03 -3.42
CA GLY A 8 -17.28 -15.09 -2.56
C GLY A 8 -16.52 -14.80 -1.27
N LEU A 9 -15.98 -15.82 -0.61
CA LEU A 9 -15.17 -15.64 0.60
C LEU A 9 -13.86 -14.92 0.31
N ARG A 10 -13.17 -15.25 -0.80
CA ARG A 10 -11.96 -14.53 -1.26
C ARG A 10 -12.25 -13.04 -1.47
N ARG A 11 -13.36 -12.70 -2.13
CA ARG A 11 -13.78 -11.29 -2.31
C ARG A 11 -14.12 -10.61 -0.99
N ALA A 12 -14.83 -11.29 -0.08
CA ALA A 12 -15.19 -10.72 1.22
C ALA A 12 -13.96 -10.38 2.08
N ILE A 13 -12.95 -11.26 2.11
CA ILE A 13 -11.70 -11.05 2.87
C ILE A 13 -10.89 -9.87 2.31
N VAL A 14 -10.84 -9.67 0.99
CA VAL A 14 -10.06 -8.55 0.44
C VAL A 14 -10.78 -7.22 0.46
N THR A 15 -12.12 -7.20 0.50
CA THR A 15 -12.91 -5.97 0.45
C THR A 15 -13.40 -5.54 1.83
N ASN A 16 -14.72 -5.42 2.02
CA ASN A 16 -15.36 -4.65 3.10
C ASN A 16 -15.32 -5.35 4.47
N TYR A 17 -14.88 -6.61 4.55
CA TYR A 17 -14.81 -7.37 5.80
C TYR A 17 -13.38 -7.83 6.15
N GLY A 18 -12.36 -7.35 5.44
CA GLY A 18 -10.97 -7.68 5.74
C GLY A 18 -9.98 -6.61 5.29
N LEU A 19 -9.06 -6.93 4.38
CA LEU A 19 -7.94 -6.06 4.00
C LEU A 19 -8.38 -4.67 3.54
N GLY A 20 -9.37 -4.60 2.64
CA GLY A 20 -9.88 -3.34 2.12
C GLY A 20 -10.42 -2.43 3.21
N SER A 21 -11.15 -2.98 4.19
CA SER A 21 -11.65 -2.21 5.34
C SER A 21 -10.53 -1.70 6.25
N MET A 22 -9.46 -2.46 6.47
CA MET A 22 -8.35 -2.06 7.33
C MET A 22 -7.43 -1.03 6.65
N LEU A 23 -7.30 -1.09 5.33
CA LEU A 23 -6.43 -0.22 4.54
C LEU A 23 -7.15 1.02 3.99
N GLN A 24 -8.48 1.07 4.07
CA GLN A 24 -9.25 2.21 3.57
C GLN A 24 -8.79 3.50 4.25
N TYR A 25 -8.65 4.56 3.44
CA TYR A 25 -8.15 5.87 3.86
C TYR A 25 -6.69 5.88 4.35
N GLY A 26 -5.96 4.79 4.17
CA GLY A 26 -4.52 4.73 4.43
C GLY A 26 -3.67 5.40 3.36
N HIS A 27 -2.36 5.17 3.39
CA HIS A 27 -1.42 5.69 2.39
C HIS A 27 -0.27 4.71 2.19
N ILE A 28 0.46 4.83 1.07
CA ILE A 28 1.64 4.00 0.83
C ILE A 28 2.90 4.84 1.04
N ARG A 29 3.86 4.29 1.78
CA ARG A 29 5.22 4.82 1.93
C ARG A 29 6.15 3.97 1.07
N ILE A 30 6.99 4.60 0.25
CA ILE A 30 7.95 3.92 -0.63
C ILE A 30 9.35 4.16 -0.10
N TYR A 31 10.13 3.09 0.02
CA TYR A 31 11.47 3.12 0.60
C TYR A 31 12.51 2.56 -0.38
N SER A 32 13.77 2.95 -0.17
CA SER A 32 14.92 2.31 -0.80
C SER A 32 15.24 0.96 -0.16
N GLY A 33 16.03 0.13 -0.85
CA GLY A 33 16.56 -1.13 -0.29
C GLY A 33 15.57 -2.28 -0.35
N SER A 34 15.74 -3.28 0.52
CA SER A 34 14.89 -4.47 0.56
C SER A 34 13.77 -4.35 1.57
N GLN A 35 12.63 -4.98 1.27
CA GLN A 35 11.51 -5.16 2.21
C GLN A 35 12.00 -5.76 3.54
N PRO A 36 11.46 -5.32 4.70
CA PRO A 36 11.73 -5.95 5.99
C PRO A 36 11.19 -7.39 6.03
N ARG A 37 11.60 -8.16 7.04
CA ARG A 37 11.17 -9.55 7.16
C ARG A 37 9.68 -9.65 7.51
N THR A 38 9.17 -8.66 8.23
CA THR A 38 7.76 -8.56 8.62
C THR A 38 7.31 -7.10 8.56
N ALA A 39 6.00 -6.89 8.42
CA ALA A 39 5.42 -5.55 8.44
C ALA A 39 5.46 -4.88 9.83
N ASP A 40 5.73 -5.66 10.87
CA ASP A 40 5.84 -5.16 12.24
C ASP A 40 7.15 -4.42 12.47
N GLU A 41 8.21 -4.74 11.71
CA GLU A 41 9.53 -4.13 11.85
C GLU A 41 9.54 -2.65 11.43
N ALA A 42 10.44 -1.88 12.04
CA ALA A 42 10.78 -0.55 11.56
C ALA A 42 11.31 -0.62 10.11
N PRO A 43 10.99 0.35 9.25
CA PRO A 43 11.37 0.31 7.86
C PRO A 43 12.91 0.39 7.71
N PRO A 44 13.54 -0.54 7.00
CA PRO A 44 14.91 -0.35 6.53
C PRO A 44 14.97 0.68 5.39
N GLY A 45 16.11 1.34 5.25
CA GLY A 45 16.36 2.27 4.15
C GLY A 45 15.80 3.67 4.38
N VAL A 46 15.69 4.43 3.30
CA VAL A 46 15.26 5.83 3.29
C VAL A 46 13.86 5.92 2.72
N LEU A 47 12.98 6.69 3.38
CA LEU A 47 11.68 7.05 2.82
C LEU A 47 11.88 7.94 1.58
N LEU A 48 11.44 7.46 0.41
CA LEU A 48 11.61 8.14 -0.87
C LEU A 48 10.35 8.87 -1.32
N ALA A 49 9.17 8.31 -1.05
CA ALA A 49 7.90 8.93 -1.45
C ALA A 49 6.72 8.52 -0.57
N ILE A 50 5.67 9.33 -0.64
CA ILE A 50 4.34 9.02 -0.09
C ILE A 50 3.35 9.01 -1.26
N VAL A 51 2.61 7.91 -1.38
CA VAL A 51 1.46 7.80 -2.28
C VAL A 51 0.20 8.13 -1.51
N SER A 52 -0.57 9.07 -2.03
CA SER A 52 -1.80 9.57 -1.39
C SER A 52 -2.85 9.91 -2.43
N ALA A 53 -4.09 10.09 -1.99
CA ALA A 53 -5.18 10.52 -2.86
C ALA A 53 -4.88 11.95 -3.36
N ASP A 54 -4.86 12.12 -4.67
CA ASP A 54 -4.56 13.41 -5.35
C ASP A 54 -3.23 14.08 -4.95
N GLY A 55 -2.35 13.35 -4.26
CA GLY A 55 -1.08 13.86 -3.76
C GLY A 55 -1.24 14.74 -2.52
N VAL A 56 -2.39 14.71 -1.86
CA VAL A 56 -2.63 15.46 -0.63
C VAL A 56 -1.98 14.75 0.55
N THR A 57 -1.29 15.49 1.42
CA THR A 57 -0.69 14.93 2.63
C THR A 57 -1.77 14.19 3.47
N PRO A 58 -1.60 12.88 3.70
CA PRO A 58 -2.57 12.11 4.49
C PRO A 58 -2.71 12.64 5.91
N VAL A 59 -3.94 12.73 6.41
CA VAL A 59 -4.24 13.10 7.79
C VAL A 59 -4.82 11.86 8.51
N PRO A 60 -4.05 11.23 9.40
CA PRO A 60 -4.48 10.03 10.12
C PRO A 60 -5.82 10.22 10.84
N GLY A 61 -6.66 9.18 10.82
CA GLY A 61 -8.00 9.19 11.39
C GLY A 61 -9.05 9.90 10.53
N THR A 62 -8.70 10.37 9.32
CA THR A 62 -9.62 11.07 8.43
C THR A 62 -9.49 10.60 6.97
N PRO A 63 -10.48 10.84 6.10
CA PRO A 63 -10.37 10.55 4.67
C PRO A 63 -9.38 11.43 3.90
N THR A 64 -8.88 12.53 4.48
CA THR A 64 -8.04 13.51 3.77
C THR A 64 -6.71 12.88 3.34
N GLY A 65 -6.45 12.87 2.03
CA GLY A 65 -5.26 12.25 1.42
C GLY A 65 -5.26 10.71 1.48
N GLY A 66 -6.31 10.10 2.02
CA GLY A 66 -6.45 8.67 2.22
C GLY A 66 -6.82 7.94 0.93
N LEU A 67 -6.14 6.83 0.67
CA LEU A 67 -6.32 6.01 -0.52
C LEU A 67 -7.64 5.25 -0.50
N GLY A 68 -8.37 5.29 -1.61
CA GLY A 68 -9.49 4.40 -1.87
C GLY A 68 -9.02 3.08 -2.48
N VAL A 69 -9.57 1.96 -2.02
CA VAL A 69 -9.32 0.62 -2.57
C VAL A 69 -10.65 -0.03 -2.98
N ALA A 70 -10.61 -0.94 -3.95
CA ALA A 70 -11.78 -1.67 -4.42
C ALA A 70 -11.42 -3.12 -4.79
N GLY A 71 -12.44 -3.98 -4.90
CA GLY A 71 -12.26 -5.31 -5.46
C GLY A 71 -11.91 -5.23 -6.94
N GLY A 72 -10.96 -6.05 -7.39
CA GLY A 72 -10.66 -6.25 -8.81
C GLY A 72 -11.60 -7.25 -9.48
N ASP A 73 -11.36 -7.49 -10.77
CA ASP A 73 -12.14 -8.46 -11.56
C ASP A 73 -11.96 -9.90 -11.01
N ASP A 74 -10.71 -10.25 -10.67
CA ASP A 74 -10.37 -11.53 -10.07
C ASP A 74 -10.88 -11.64 -8.63
N PRO A 75 -11.46 -12.78 -8.23
CA PRO A 75 -11.80 -13.04 -6.84
C PRO A 75 -10.56 -12.96 -5.96
N GLY A 76 -10.59 -12.13 -4.92
CA GLY A 76 -9.44 -11.91 -4.04
C GLY A 76 -8.42 -10.88 -4.56
N ALA A 77 -8.74 -10.14 -5.62
CA ALA A 77 -7.97 -8.97 -6.02
C ALA A 77 -8.41 -7.71 -5.25
N LEU A 78 -7.43 -6.95 -4.77
CA LEU A 78 -7.58 -5.59 -4.25
C LEU A 78 -6.80 -4.64 -5.18
N VAL A 79 -7.49 -3.65 -5.72
CA VAL A 79 -6.95 -2.69 -6.69
C VAL A 79 -7.14 -1.25 -6.22
N LYS A 80 -6.39 -0.31 -6.81
CA LYS A 80 -6.58 1.12 -6.53
C LYS A 80 -7.97 1.58 -6.95
N ALA A 81 -8.56 2.47 -6.16
CA ALA A 81 -9.75 3.24 -6.51
C ALA A 81 -9.47 4.74 -6.39
N GLY A 82 -9.90 5.51 -7.40
CA GLY A 82 -9.61 6.94 -7.50
C GLY A 82 -8.19 7.24 -7.99
N ASN A 83 -7.78 8.50 -7.82
CA ASN A 83 -6.50 8.99 -8.29
C ASN A 83 -5.44 8.89 -7.18
N TRP A 84 -4.45 8.03 -7.40
CA TRP A 84 -3.32 7.83 -6.48
C TRP A 84 -2.09 8.51 -7.05
N VAL A 85 -1.48 9.41 -6.28
CA VAL A 85 -0.33 10.21 -6.71
C VAL A 85 0.85 9.95 -5.80
N ILE A 86 1.99 9.67 -6.41
CA ILE A 86 3.30 9.52 -5.79
C ILE A 86 3.90 10.92 -5.61
N ARG A 87 4.23 11.28 -4.37
CA ARG A 87 5.00 12.48 -4.05
C ARG A 87 6.35 12.12 -3.47
N GLY A 88 7.41 12.52 -4.17
CA GLY A 88 8.78 12.31 -3.71
C GLY A 88 9.14 13.20 -2.54
N VAL A 89 9.88 12.64 -1.59
CA VAL A 89 10.42 13.34 -0.41
C VAL A 89 11.94 13.22 -0.31
N ALA A 90 12.55 12.27 -1.03
CA ALA A 90 14.00 12.10 -1.13
C ALA A 90 14.39 11.49 -2.48
N ASN A 91 15.66 11.65 -2.86
CA ASN A 91 16.21 11.06 -4.08
C ASN A 91 16.63 9.61 -3.83
N GLY A 92 16.27 8.68 -4.71
CA GLY A 92 16.72 7.30 -4.61
C GLY A 92 16.04 6.33 -5.56
N ILE A 93 16.49 5.07 -5.52
CA ILE A 93 15.88 3.96 -6.26
C ILE A 93 14.85 3.29 -5.35
N PRO A 94 13.56 3.22 -5.76
CA PRO A 94 12.52 2.57 -4.98
C PRO A 94 12.73 1.05 -4.98
N GLY A 95 12.74 0.44 -3.80
CA GLY A 95 12.92 -1.00 -3.65
C GLY A 95 11.69 -1.71 -3.09
N TRP A 96 11.01 -1.11 -2.11
CA TRP A 96 9.84 -1.70 -1.48
C TRP A 96 8.87 -0.62 -1.01
N TRP A 97 7.65 -1.04 -0.65
CA TRP A 97 6.59 -0.17 -0.20
C TRP A 97 5.87 -0.76 1.01
N ARG A 98 5.32 0.13 1.83
CA ARG A 98 4.45 -0.18 2.97
C ARG A 98 3.13 0.54 2.82
N PHE A 99 2.02 -0.18 2.78
CA PHE A 99 0.68 0.36 2.96
C PHE A 99 0.42 0.48 4.46
N VAL A 100 0.13 1.69 4.91
CA VAL A 100 -0.23 2.02 6.29
C VAL A 100 -1.72 2.29 6.36
N GLY A 101 -2.44 1.65 7.29
CA GLY A 101 -3.88 1.89 7.47
C GLY A 101 -4.22 3.32 7.91
N GLY A 102 -5.41 3.79 7.57
CA GLY A 102 -5.80 5.20 7.73
C GLY A 102 -6.27 5.61 9.12
N ALA A 103 -6.61 4.65 9.99
CA ALA A 103 -7.30 4.93 11.26
C ALA A 103 -6.41 5.63 12.31
N GLU A 104 -5.10 5.37 12.29
CA GLU A 104 -4.22 5.79 13.38
C GLU A 104 -2.88 6.36 12.91
N ARG A 105 -2.25 7.17 13.76
CA ARG A 105 -0.95 7.79 13.47
C ARG A 105 0.16 6.76 13.69
N ASP A 106 0.42 5.98 12.65
CA ASP A 106 1.53 5.04 12.61
C ASP A 106 2.89 5.78 12.65
N PRO A 107 3.72 5.58 13.69
CA PRO A 107 5.01 6.24 13.89
C PRO A 107 6.14 5.68 13.03
N ASP A 108 5.89 4.63 12.24
CA ASP A 108 6.89 3.96 11.40
C ASP A 108 8.03 3.28 12.19
N THR A 109 7.72 2.81 13.40
CA THR A 109 8.65 2.04 14.25
C THR A 109 8.19 0.59 14.39
N PHE A 110 8.96 -0.24 15.09
CA PHE A 110 8.49 -1.58 15.46
C PHE A 110 7.11 -1.51 16.14
N SER A 111 6.13 -2.27 15.65
CA SER A 111 4.79 -2.35 16.23
C SER A 111 4.03 -3.56 15.68
N ASP A 112 3.35 -4.29 16.55
CA ASP A 112 2.41 -5.37 16.26
C ASP A 112 0.94 -4.91 16.27
N TYR A 113 0.72 -3.60 16.40
CA TYR A 113 -0.60 -3.00 16.58
C TYR A 113 -1.12 -2.36 15.27
N PHE A 114 -0.26 -1.63 14.55
CA PHE A 114 -0.71 -0.87 13.38
C PHE A 114 -0.92 -1.78 12.17
N PRO A 115 -2.07 -1.65 11.47
CA PRO A 115 -2.32 -2.39 10.24
C PRO A 115 -1.37 -1.92 9.13
N ARG A 116 -0.43 -2.79 8.77
CA ARG A 116 0.58 -2.56 7.73
C ARG A 116 0.62 -3.72 6.75
N MET A 117 0.97 -3.41 5.51
CA MET A 117 1.24 -4.42 4.49
C MET A 117 2.43 -3.97 3.67
N ASP A 118 3.38 -4.88 3.47
CA ASP A 118 4.60 -4.59 2.72
C ASP A 118 4.65 -5.37 1.41
N GLY A 119 5.33 -4.82 0.42
CA GLY A 119 5.65 -5.53 -0.81
C GLY A 119 6.82 -4.91 -1.55
N ALA A 120 7.37 -5.66 -2.51
CA ALA A 120 8.40 -5.15 -3.41
C ALA A 120 7.80 -4.18 -4.46
N VAL A 121 8.56 -3.14 -4.80
CA VAL A 121 8.23 -2.30 -5.95
C VAL A 121 8.54 -3.09 -7.23
N GLY A 122 7.66 -2.99 -8.24
CA GLY A 122 7.80 -3.75 -9.49
C GLY A 122 6.99 -5.05 -9.53
N GLU A 123 6.41 -5.47 -8.41
CA GLU A 123 5.46 -6.59 -8.37
C GLU A 123 4.02 -6.07 -8.30
N SER A 124 3.49 -5.88 -7.10
CA SER A 124 2.11 -5.46 -6.83
C SER A 124 1.90 -3.94 -6.92
N LEU A 125 2.97 -3.16 -6.89
CA LEU A 125 2.97 -1.71 -7.12
C LEU A 125 3.92 -1.36 -8.27
N LEU A 126 3.38 -0.84 -9.37
CA LEU A 126 4.16 -0.35 -10.51
C LEU A 126 4.16 1.18 -10.54
N LEU A 127 5.36 1.76 -10.50
CA LEU A 127 5.55 3.22 -10.53
C LEU A 127 5.74 3.77 -11.96
N GLY A 128 6.19 2.92 -12.89
CA GLY A 128 6.53 3.31 -14.26
C GLY A 128 7.76 4.23 -14.36
N MET A 129 8.65 4.17 -13.37
CA MET A 129 9.91 4.92 -13.29
C MET A 129 10.92 4.17 -12.42
N ASP A 130 12.22 4.39 -12.68
CA ASP A 130 13.32 3.67 -12.02
C ASP A 130 13.94 4.44 -10.86
N SER A 131 13.61 5.73 -10.72
CA SER A 131 14.08 6.57 -9.62
C SER A 131 13.02 7.57 -9.17
N ILE A 132 13.12 7.95 -7.91
CA ILE A 132 12.32 8.99 -7.27
C ILE A 132 13.24 10.16 -6.96
N THR A 133 12.71 11.37 -7.14
CA THR A 133 13.32 12.64 -6.72
C THR A 133 12.33 13.44 -5.87
N THR A 134 12.79 14.48 -5.20
CA THR A 134 11.91 15.42 -4.46
C THR A 134 10.87 16.12 -5.35
N ASP A 135 11.12 16.23 -6.65
CA ASP A 135 10.18 16.83 -7.63
C ASP A 135 9.18 15.82 -8.19
N THR A 136 9.29 14.55 -7.82
CA THR A 136 8.39 13.49 -8.30
C THR A 136 6.96 13.79 -7.85
N ASN A 137 6.07 14.02 -8.82
CA ASN A 137 4.64 14.19 -8.62
C ASN A 137 3.89 13.54 -9.78
N ARG A 138 3.52 12.26 -9.63
CA ARG A 138 3.00 11.44 -10.73
C ARG A 138 1.93 10.46 -10.25
N ALA A 139 0.96 10.16 -11.10
CA ALA A 139 0.00 9.09 -10.85
C ALA A 139 0.68 7.71 -10.76
N VAL A 140 0.18 6.85 -9.86
CA VAL A 140 0.55 5.44 -9.78
C VAL A 140 0.04 4.69 -11.00
N ALA A 141 0.93 3.99 -11.70
CA ALA A 141 0.57 3.24 -12.90
C ALA A 141 -0.38 2.08 -12.56
N LEU A 142 0.01 1.20 -11.64
CA LEU A 142 -0.78 0.04 -11.26
C LEU A 142 -0.59 -0.32 -9.79
N PHE A 143 -1.69 -0.73 -9.15
CA PHE A 143 -1.69 -1.42 -7.87
C PHE A 143 -2.64 -2.62 -7.99
N ASN A 144 -2.10 -3.83 -7.79
CA ASN A 144 -2.88 -5.06 -7.83
C ASN A 144 -2.30 -6.04 -6.81
N LEU A 145 -3.08 -6.33 -5.77
CA LEU A 145 -2.80 -7.37 -4.80
C LEU A 145 -3.79 -8.50 -5.00
N VAL A 146 -3.33 -9.74 -5.13
CA VAL A 146 -4.21 -10.90 -5.33
C VAL A 146 -3.94 -11.93 -4.24
N LEU A 147 -4.98 -12.32 -3.49
CA LEU A 147 -4.88 -13.49 -2.61
C LEU A 147 -4.69 -14.75 -3.46
N PRO A 148 -3.77 -15.66 -3.09
CA PRO A 148 -3.56 -16.92 -3.80
C PRO A 148 -4.86 -17.70 -3.99
N ALA A 149 -4.98 -18.37 -5.13
CA ALA A 149 -6.15 -19.18 -5.45
C ALA A 149 -6.03 -20.64 -4.95
N GLU A 150 -4.84 -21.07 -4.52
CA GLU A 150 -4.49 -22.47 -4.29
C GLU A 150 -3.57 -22.69 -3.09
#